data_AF-A0A381WVC3-F1
#
_entry.id   AF-A0A381WVC3-F1
#
_cell.length_a   1.000
_cell.length_b   1.000
_cell.length_c   1.000
_cell.angle_alpha   90.00
_cell.angle_beta   90.00
_cell.angle_gamma   90.00
#
_symmetry.space_group_name_H-M   'P 1'
#
loop_
_entity.id
_entity.type
_entity.pdbx_description
1 polymer ?
#
loop_
_entity_poly.entity_id
_entity_poly.type
_entity_poly.pdbx_seq_one_letter_code
_entity_poly.pdbx_strand_id
1 'polypeptide(L)'
;MSKSAIIFIYTCFTTVLLAQAERSVQGAFGAVTIDGKVWNQIAFRPVIPIWKFGVALDLVFYFDADGNLHKDEWDFSSGEAIKNTLIDKIYYIRYGFPNDPLYIKVGSLDYVKLGYGILVNGYSNAIEYPQVRKVGLDFSVKRNLFSVQGFVNDFKENLGLTGFRVQTPVLAGIPIGVSAVMDRNQYLGLKDRDGDGRPNLVDDFPDDATWWLDTDYDGFADSDPLELDIDGDGITDTLDSSIPGWTGETTPLDTHIIKRSEPLNVKEESDPILSIAFDISYPIITEQSMSIAIYAQAAK
;
A
#
# COMPACT_ATOMS: atom_id res chain seq x y z
N MET A 1 -77.25 2.84 -23.79
CA MET A 1 -75.94 3.33 -24.25
C MET A 1 -74.97 3.25 -23.09
N SER A 2 -74.29 2.10 -22.89
CA SER A 2 -73.18 2.01 -21.92
C SER A 2 -71.88 2.35 -22.65
N LYS A 3 -71.13 3.32 -22.13
CA LYS A 3 -69.79 3.65 -22.61
C LYS A 3 -68.80 2.79 -21.82
N SER A 4 -68.23 1.78 -22.46
CA SER A 4 -67.12 1.02 -21.90
C SER A 4 -65.83 1.84 -22.09
N ALA A 5 -65.17 2.21 -20.99
CA ALA A 5 -63.86 2.83 -21.01
C ALA A 5 -62.79 1.75 -21.17
N ILE A 6 -62.00 1.83 -22.25
CA ILE A 6 -60.83 0.98 -22.47
C ILE A 6 -59.63 1.71 -21.83
N ILE A 7 -59.11 1.15 -20.74
CA ILE A 7 -57.88 1.62 -20.09
C ILE A 7 -56.70 0.91 -20.78
N PHE A 8 -55.89 1.66 -21.52
CA PHE A 8 -54.59 1.20 -22.00
C PHE A 8 -53.55 1.38 -20.89
N ILE A 9 -53.13 0.28 -20.27
CA ILE A 9 -51.96 0.25 -19.39
C ILE A 9 -50.74 0.08 -20.27
N TYR A 10 -49.99 1.17 -20.49
CA TYR A 10 -48.65 1.10 -21.08
C TYR A 10 -47.67 0.67 -19.98
N THR A 11 -47.36 -0.62 -19.93
CA THR A 11 -46.28 -1.14 -19.09
C THR A 11 -44.95 -0.83 -19.78
N CYS A 12 -44.29 0.25 -19.36
CA CYS A 12 -42.97 0.61 -19.83
C CYS A 12 -41.95 -0.36 -19.20
N PHE A 13 -41.56 -1.41 -19.92
CA PHE A 13 -40.41 -2.24 -19.55
C PHE A 13 -39.14 -1.41 -19.79
N THR A 14 -38.64 -0.74 -18.75
CA THR A 14 -37.27 -0.23 -18.75
C THR A 14 -36.33 -1.42 -18.67
N THR A 15 -35.81 -1.85 -19.81
CA THR A 15 -34.66 -2.75 -19.87
C THR A 15 -33.46 -1.99 -19.31
N VAL A 16 -33.14 -2.21 -18.04
CA VAL A 16 -31.85 -1.79 -17.47
C VAL A 16 -30.78 -2.65 -18.14
N LEU A 17 -30.06 -2.06 -19.09
CA LEU A 17 -28.84 -2.65 -19.64
C LEU A 17 -27.80 -2.76 -18.51
N LEU A 18 -27.72 -3.94 -17.88
CA LEU A 18 -26.62 -4.30 -16.98
C LEU A 18 -25.36 -4.60 -17.82
N ALA A 19 -24.76 -3.56 -18.38
CA ALA A 19 -23.56 -3.66 -19.19
C ALA A 19 -22.33 -3.06 -18.49
N GLN A 20 -22.13 -3.37 -17.21
CA GLN A 20 -20.83 -3.30 -16.53
C GLN A 20 -20.79 -4.38 -15.42
N ALA A 21 -20.83 -5.66 -15.80
CA ALA A 21 -20.46 -6.75 -14.90
C ALA A 21 -19.07 -7.21 -15.28
N GLU A 22 -18.04 -6.61 -14.67
CA GLU A 22 -16.69 -7.12 -14.77
C GLU A 22 -16.61 -8.41 -13.95
N ARG A 23 -16.80 -9.53 -14.65
CA ARG A 23 -16.50 -10.85 -14.13
C ARG A 23 -15.08 -11.16 -14.56
N SER A 24 -14.13 -10.96 -13.66
CA SER A 24 -12.74 -11.34 -13.84
C SER A 24 -12.37 -12.35 -12.75
N VAL A 25 -11.56 -13.32 -13.15
CA VAL A 25 -10.88 -14.25 -12.24
C VAL A 25 -9.43 -14.25 -12.67
N GLN A 26 -8.56 -13.80 -11.78
CA GLN A 26 -7.12 -14.03 -11.92
C GLN A 26 -6.77 -15.29 -11.14
N GLY A 27 -5.78 -16.04 -11.60
CA GLY A 27 -5.32 -17.23 -10.89
C GLY A 27 -3.83 -17.44 -11.08
N ALA A 28 -3.23 -18.12 -10.11
CA ALA A 28 -1.82 -18.49 -10.12
C ALA A 28 -1.63 -19.90 -9.56
N PHE A 29 -0.61 -20.59 -10.06
CA PHE A 29 -0.16 -21.89 -9.57
C PHE A 29 1.34 -21.81 -9.28
N GLY A 30 1.78 -22.37 -8.15
CA GLY A 30 3.17 -22.29 -7.73
C GLY A 30 3.52 -23.29 -6.64
N ALA A 31 4.73 -23.15 -6.09
CA ALA A 31 5.17 -23.88 -4.92
C ALA A 31 5.82 -22.90 -3.93
N VAL A 32 5.56 -23.09 -2.64
CA VAL A 32 6.10 -22.28 -1.54
C VAL A 32 6.68 -23.19 -0.47
N THR A 33 7.71 -22.73 0.25
CA THR A 33 8.22 -23.44 1.43
C THR A 33 7.72 -22.71 2.67
N ILE A 34 6.98 -23.42 3.52
CA ILE A 34 6.45 -22.91 4.79
C ILE A 34 6.96 -23.88 5.87
N ASP A 35 7.65 -23.35 6.88
CA ASP A 35 8.26 -24.12 7.98
C ASP A 35 9.13 -25.30 7.51
N GLY A 36 9.90 -25.08 6.45
CA GLY A 36 10.80 -26.09 5.86
C GLY A 36 10.08 -27.18 5.05
N LYS A 37 8.75 -27.14 4.91
CA LYS A 37 7.96 -28.06 4.09
C LYS A 37 7.50 -27.37 2.80
N VAL A 38 7.61 -28.08 1.67
CA VAL A 38 7.13 -27.60 0.36
C VAL A 38 5.63 -27.83 0.22
N TRP A 39 4.92 -26.79 -0.22
CA TRP A 39 3.48 -26.78 -0.48
C TRP A 39 3.19 -26.36 -1.92
N ASN A 40 2.31 -27.07 -2.60
CA ASN A 40 1.76 -26.67 -3.90
C ASN A 40 0.67 -25.62 -3.70
N GLN A 41 0.83 -24.45 -4.32
CA GLN A 41 -0.07 -23.32 -4.20
C GLN A 41 -1.04 -23.27 -5.39
N ILE A 42 -2.33 -23.07 -5.07
CA ILE A 42 -3.36 -22.68 -6.03
C ILE A 42 -4.01 -21.40 -5.51
N ALA A 43 -3.93 -20.31 -6.27
CA ALA A 43 -4.51 -19.03 -5.92
C ALA A 43 -5.52 -18.57 -6.97
N PHE A 44 -6.62 -17.98 -6.53
CA PHE A 44 -7.62 -17.35 -7.40
C PHE A 44 -8.24 -16.12 -6.76
N ARG A 45 -8.51 -15.12 -7.61
CA ARG A 45 -9.04 -13.82 -7.24
C ARG A 45 -10.31 -13.49 -8.03
N PRO A 46 -11.46 -14.09 -7.68
CA PRO A 46 -12.71 -13.81 -8.35
C PRO A 46 -13.29 -12.47 -7.90
N VAL A 47 -13.86 -11.72 -8.84
CA VAL A 47 -14.67 -10.53 -8.55
C VAL A 47 -16.15 -10.91 -8.60
N ILE A 48 -16.83 -10.84 -7.47
CA ILE A 48 -18.27 -11.15 -7.34
C ILE A 48 -19.06 -9.84 -7.48
N PRO A 49 -19.81 -9.64 -8.59
CA PRO A 49 -20.66 -8.47 -8.75
C PRO A 49 -21.97 -8.65 -7.97
N ILE A 50 -22.28 -7.71 -7.08
CA ILE A 50 -23.53 -7.65 -6.32
C ILE A 50 -24.15 -6.27 -6.52
N TRP A 51 -25.10 -6.15 -7.44
CA TRP A 51 -25.66 -4.86 -7.86
C TRP A 51 -24.56 -3.90 -8.37
N LYS A 52 -24.36 -2.75 -7.72
CA LYS A 52 -23.27 -1.80 -8.01
C LYS A 52 -21.98 -2.13 -7.26
N PHE A 53 -22.02 -3.10 -6.35
CA PHE A 53 -20.83 -3.53 -5.62
C PHE A 53 -20.05 -4.59 -6.40
N GLY A 54 -18.74 -4.59 -6.22
CA GLY A 54 -17.87 -5.70 -6.59
C GLY A 54 -17.05 -6.10 -5.38
N VAL A 55 -17.13 -7.36 -4.98
CA VAL A 55 -16.30 -7.93 -3.91
C VAL A 55 -15.25 -8.82 -4.57
N ALA A 56 -14.00 -8.39 -4.53
CA ALA A 56 -12.88 -9.22 -4.96
C ALA A 56 -12.43 -10.08 -3.78
N LEU A 57 -12.36 -11.38 -3.99
CA LEU A 57 -11.83 -12.31 -3.00
C LEU A 57 -10.39 -12.65 -3.31
N ASP A 58 -9.57 -12.94 -2.31
CA ASP A 58 -8.24 -13.56 -2.48
C ASP A 58 -8.25 -14.93 -1.82
N LEU A 59 -8.24 -15.98 -2.64
CA LEU A 59 -8.43 -17.35 -2.19
C LEU A 59 -7.19 -18.16 -2.56
N VAL A 60 -6.43 -18.55 -1.54
CA VAL A 60 -5.16 -19.26 -1.69
C VAL A 60 -5.23 -20.58 -0.94
N PHE A 61 -4.81 -21.65 -1.59
CA PHE A 61 -4.82 -23.01 -1.07
C PHE A 61 -3.44 -23.62 -1.22
N TYR A 62 -2.95 -24.22 -0.15
CA TYR A 62 -1.65 -24.88 -0.09
C TYR A 62 -1.86 -26.38 0.16
N PHE A 63 -1.35 -27.21 -0.73
CA PHE A 63 -1.47 -28.66 -0.67
C PHE A 63 -0.10 -29.32 -0.51
N ASP A 64 0.04 -30.22 0.45
CA ASP A 64 1.25 -31.05 0.55
C ASP A 64 1.26 -32.18 -0.50
N ALA A 65 2.33 -32.99 -0.47
CA ALA A 65 2.50 -34.11 -1.40
C ALA A 65 1.41 -35.19 -1.28
N ASP A 66 0.78 -35.29 -0.11
CA ASP A 66 -0.30 -36.24 0.17
C ASP A 66 -1.69 -35.67 -0.17
N GLY A 67 -1.74 -34.41 -0.63
CA GLY A 67 -2.98 -33.70 -0.97
C GLY A 67 -3.70 -33.08 0.23
N ASN A 68 -3.08 -33.03 1.40
CA ASN A 68 -3.66 -32.38 2.56
C ASN A 68 -3.55 -30.86 2.43
N LEU A 69 -4.62 -30.15 2.81
CA LEU A 69 -4.67 -28.70 2.83
C LEU A 69 -3.96 -28.14 4.07
N HIS A 70 -3.16 -27.10 3.90
CA HIS A 70 -2.67 -26.26 5.01
C HIS A 70 -3.85 -25.52 5.65
N LYS A 71 -4.08 -25.74 6.95
CA LYS A 71 -5.33 -25.32 7.60
C LYS A 71 -5.26 -23.96 8.24
N ASP A 72 -4.07 -23.41 8.45
CA ASP A 72 -3.89 -22.20 9.25
C ASP A 72 -4.54 -20.98 8.59
N GLU A 73 -4.57 -20.91 7.25
CA GLU A 73 -5.26 -19.85 6.51
C GLU A 73 -6.78 -20.06 6.44
N TRP A 74 -7.29 -21.17 6.94
CA TRP A 74 -8.68 -21.62 6.84
C TRP A 74 -9.24 -22.03 8.21
N ASP A 75 -8.93 -21.23 9.25
CA ASP A 75 -9.42 -21.47 10.60
C ASP A 75 -10.87 -21.00 10.79
N PHE A 76 -11.76 -21.96 11.06
CA PHE A 76 -13.17 -21.74 11.36
C PHE A 76 -13.57 -22.30 12.73
N SER A 77 -12.59 -22.49 13.63
CA SER A 77 -12.76 -23.13 14.94
C SER A 77 -13.62 -22.31 15.92
N SER A 78 -13.65 -20.99 15.78
CA SER A 78 -14.36 -20.06 16.66
C SER A 78 -14.96 -18.88 15.90
N GLY A 79 -15.88 -18.13 16.53
CA GLY A 79 -16.46 -16.94 15.90
C GLY A 79 -15.43 -15.86 15.52
N GLU A 80 -14.38 -15.70 16.32
CA GLU A 80 -13.28 -14.76 16.06
C GLU A 80 -12.39 -15.25 14.92
N ALA A 81 -11.99 -16.53 14.93
CA ALA A 81 -11.25 -17.15 13.84
C ALA A 81 -12.00 -17.05 12.51
N ILE A 82 -13.31 -17.35 12.51
CA ILE A 82 -14.17 -17.21 11.31
C ILE A 82 -14.12 -15.76 10.80
N LYS A 83 -14.26 -14.78 11.68
CA LYS A 83 -14.23 -13.36 11.28
C LYS A 83 -12.88 -12.99 10.65
N ASN A 84 -11.77 -13.34 11.29
CA ASN A 84 -10.42 -13.02 10.80
C ASN A 84 -10.17 -13.71 9.46
N THR A 85 -10.42 -15.01 9.38
CA THR A 85 -10.30 -15.81 8.16
C THR A 85 -11.10 -15.20 7.00
N LEU A 86 -12.35 -14.79 7.22
CA LEU A 86 -13.19 -14.21 6.17
C LEU A 86 -12.71 -12.84 5.71
N ILE A 87 -12.31 -11.96 6.64
CA ILE A 87 -11.77 -10.63 6.29
C ILE A 87 -10.49 -10.80 5.46
N ASP A 88 -9.64 -11.76 5.81
CA ASP A 88 -8.41 -12.07 5.09
C ASP A 88 -8.61 -12.60 3.67
N LYS A 89 -9.83 -13.04 3.34
CA LYS A 89 -10.18 -13.45 1.96
C LYS A 89 -10.77 -12.30 1.15
N ILE A 90 -10.93 -11.10 1.69
CA ILE A 90 -11.42 -9.94 0.93
C ILE A 90 -10.21 -9.16 0.42
N TYR A 91 -10.04 -9.16 -0.90
CA TYR A 91 -8.98 -8.41 -1.57
C TYR A 91 -9.33 -6.91 -1.67
N TYR A 92 -10.55 -6.62 -2.14
CA TYR A 92 -11.14 -5.29 -2.07
C TYR A 92 -12.67 -5.36 -2.18
N ILE A 93 -13.33 -4.28 -1.76
CA ILE A 93 -14.73 -4.01 -2.04
C ILE A 93 -14.79 -2.71 -2.84
N ARG A 94 -15.58 -2.69 -3.92
CA ARG A 94 -15.86 -1.47 -4.69
C ARG A 94 -17.34 -1.22 -4.84
N TYR A 95 -17.70 0.04 -5.02
CA TYR A 95 -18.99 0.52 -5.47
C TYR A 95 -18.80 1.29 -6.78
N GLY A 96 -19.49 0.87 -7.84
CA GLY A 96 -19.37 1.45 -9.17
C GLY A 96 -18.04 1.15 -9.87
N PHE A 97 -17.84 1.80 -11.01
CA PHE A 97 -16.63 1.76 -11.83
C PHE A 97 -16.01 3.17 -11.94
N PRO A 98 -14.72 3.30 -12.31
CA PRO A 98 -14.05 4.61 -12.42
C PRO A 98 -14.76 5.66 -13.29
N ASN A 99 -15.65 5.23 -14.19
CA ASN A 99 -16.43 6.12 -15.05
C ASN A 99 -17.82 6.49 -14.51
N ASP A 100 -18.28 5.86 -13.44
CA ASP A 100 -19.57 6.13 -12.84
C ASP A 100 -19.62 7.49 -12.09
N PRO A 101 -20.82 8.05 -11.84
CA PRO A 101 -20.98 9.28 -11.07
C PRO A 101 -20.43 9.19 -9.63
N LEU A 102 -20.40 7.99 -9.06
CA LEU A 102 -19.79 7.69 -7.77
C LEU A 102 -19.03 6.38 -7.90
N TYR A 103 -17.74 6.43 -7.57
CA TYR A 103 -16.84 5.29 -7.47
C TYR A 103 -16.18 5.32 -6.10
N ILE A 104 -16.14 4.18 -5.42
CA ILE A 104 -15.41 3.97 -4.18
C ILE A 104 -14.79 2.58 -4.23
N LYS A 105 -13.52 2.41 -3.90
CA LYS A 105 -12.84 1.13 -3.72
C LYS A 105 -12.08 1.16 -2.39
N VAL A 106 -12.24 0.11 -1.59
CA VAL A 106 -11.60 -0.07 -0.29
C VAL A 106 -10.89 -1.41 -0.26
N GLY A 107 -9.64 -1.45 0.16
CA GLY A 107 -8.80 -2.65 0.19
C GLY A 107 -7.53 -2.49 -0.66
N SER A 108 -7.17 -3.52 -1.40
CA SER A 108 -6.04 -3.46 -2.31
C SER A 108 -6.32 -2.59 -3.53
N LEU A 109 -5.41 -1.67 -3.81
CA LEU A 109 -5.41 -0.74 -4.94
C LEU A 109 -4.38 -1.23 -5.96
N ASP A 110 -4.84 -1.90 -7.01
CA ASP A 110 -3.98 -2.44 -8.07
C ASP A 110 -3.40 -1.36 -8.98
N TYR A 111 -4.15 -0.28 -9.16
CA TYR A 111 -3.79 0.80 -10.06
C TYR A 111 -4.58 2.05 -9.68
N VAL A 112 -3.87 3.08 -9.26
CA VAL A 112 -4.41 4.42 -9.04
C VAL A 112 -3.78 5.37 -10.04
N LYS A 113 -4.61 6.23 -10.63
CA LYS A 113 -4.19 7.35 -11.49
C LYS A 113 -4.99 8.58 -11.11
N LEU A 114 -4.28 9.70 -10.91
CA LEU A 114 -4.90 10.98 -10.61
C LEU A 114 -4.87 11.88 -11.86
N GLY A 115 -6.05 12.30 -12.33
CA GLY A 115 -6.17 13.11 -13.54
C GLY A 115 -5.54 12.44 -14.78
N TYR A 116 -4.63 13.16 -15.43
CA TYR A 116 -3.85 12.65 -16.57
C TYR A 116 -2.56 11.92 -16.17
N GLY A 117 -2.25 11.87 -14.88
CA GLY A 117 -1.20 11.01 -14.33
C GLY A 117 0.17 11.66 -14.12
N ILE A 118 0.29 12.99 -14.14
CA ILE A 118 1.59 13.66 -13.87
C ILE A 118 2.12 13.42 -12.45
N LEU A 119 1.24 13.42 -11.44
CA LEU A 119 1.64 13.15 -10.05
C LEU A 119 1.55 11.66 -9.71
N VAL A 120 0.50 10.99 -10.17
CA VAL A 120 0.23 9.58 -9.83
C VAL A 120 -0.30 8.85 -11.05
N ASN A 121 0.43 7.86 -11.51
CA ASN A 121 0.06 6.98 -12.61
C ASN A 121 0.57 5.57 -12.36
N GLY A 122 -0.34 4.63 -12.08
CA GLY A 122 0.03 3.25 -11.79
C GLY A 122 0.53 3.03 -10.38
N TYR A 123 0.12 3.87 -9.43
CA TYR A 123 0.37 3.59 -8.02
C TYR A 123 -0.40 2.33 -7.59
N SER A 124 0.25 1.47 -6.79
CA SER A 124 -0.38 0.33 -6.16
C SER A 124 0.09 0.17 -4.72
N ASN A 125 -0.83 -0.12 -3.81
CA ASN A 125 -0.51 -0.50 -2.44
C ASN A 125 -0.36 -2.03 -2.26
N ALA A 126 -0.46 -2.79 -3.35
CA ALA A 126 -0.49 -4.26 -3.34
C ALA A 126 0.76 -4.90 -3.97
N ILE A 127 1.86 -4.13 -4.12
CA ILE A 127 3.13 -4.62 -4.67
C ILE A 127 3.74 -5.70 -3.77
N GLU A 128 3.62 -5.55 -2.45
CA GLU A 128 4.13 -6.48 -1.44
C GLU A 128 3.12 -7.56 -1.06
N TYR A 129 1.98 -7.62 -1.76
CA TYR A 129 0.97 -8.63 -1.53
C TYR A 129 1.51 -10.02 -1.92
N PRO A 130 1.24 -11.08 -1.14
CA PRO A 130 0.37 -11.14 0.03
C PRO A 130 1.06 -10.86 1.38
N GLN A 131 2.37 -10.62 1.40
CA GLN A 131 3.18 -10.50 2.63
C GLN A 131 2.78 -9.28 3.47
N VAL A 132 2.56 -8.14 2.81
CA VAL A 132 2.07 -6.92 3.44
C VAL A 132 0.71 -6.57 2.86
N ARG A 133 -0.31 -6.55 3.72
CA ARG A 133 -1.71 -6.30 3.34
C ARG A 133 -2.14 -4.90 3.76
N LYS A 134 -1.95 -3.96 2.84
CA LYS A 134 -2.37 -2.55 3.00
C LYS A 134 -3.85 -2.40 2.66
N VAL A 135 -4.56 -1.54 3.41
CA VAL A 135 -5.98 -1.28 3.16
C VAL A 135 -6.14 0.18 2.73
N GLY A 136 -6.22 0.38 1.42
CA GLY A 136 -6.32 1.70 0.81
C GLY A 136 -7.76 2.10 0.50
N LEU A 137 -7.93 3.38 0.15
CA LEU A 137 -9.17 3.96 -0.36
C LEU A 137 -8.88 4.64 -1.69
N ASP A 138 -9.70 4.39 -2.71
CA ASP A 138 -9.74 5.15 -3.96
C ASP A 138 -11.18 5.56 -4.23
N PHE A 139 -11.43 6.83 -4.53
CA PHE A 139 -12.76 7.33 -4.78
C PHE A 139 -12.81 8.38 -5.89
N SER A 140 -13.95 8.44 -6.57
CA SER A 140 -14.27 9.57 -7.44
C SER A 140 -15.75 9.92 -7.41
N VAL A 141 -16.04 11.21 -7.55
CA VAL A 141 -17.40 11.75 -7.64
C VAL A 141 -17.46 12.65 -8.86
N LYS A 142 -18.40 12.41 -9.76
CA LYS A 142 -18.60 13.20 -10.99
C LYS A 142 -19.98 13.84 -10.96
N ARG A 143 -20.00 15.18 -11.03
CA ARG A 143 -21.20 16.03 -11.14
C ARG A 143 -21.05 16.92 -12.37
N ASN A 144 -22.14 17.54 -12.80
CA ASN A 144 -22.13 18.37 -14.02
C ASN A 144 -21.17 19.57 -13.92
N LEU A 145 -20.97 20.12 -12.72
CA LEU A 145 -20.17 21.32 -12.48
C LEU A 145 -18.77 21.04 -11.92
N PHE A 146 -18.50 19.80 -11.49
CA PHE A 146 -17.19 19.42 -10.96
C PHE A 146 -17.03 17.91 -10.89
N SER A 147 -15.79 17.45 -10.89
CA SER A 147 -15.41 16.09 -10.53
C SER A 147 -14.32 16.12 -9.46
N VAL A 148 -14.43 15.22 -8.50
CA VAL A 148 -13.43 15.00 -7.45
C VAL A 148 -12.87 13.60 -7.60
N GLN A 149 -11.57 13.44 -7.39
CA GLN A 149 -10.88 12.16 -7.27
C GLN A 149 -9.99 12.21 -6.03
N GLY A 150 -9.78 11.09 -5.37
CA GLY A 150 -8.81 11.02 -4.30
C GLY A 150 -8.49 9.59 -3.92
N PHE A 151 -7.33 9.41 -3.30
CA PHE A 151 -6.90 8.12 -2.79
C PHE A 151 -6.05 8.27 -1.54
N VAL A 152 -5.98 7.19 -0.78
CA VAL A 152 -5.13 6.99 0.39
C VAL A 152 -4.53 5.59 0.26
N ASN A 153 -3.22 5.46 0.42
CA ASN A 153 -2.54 4.18 0.27
C ASN A 153 -2.92 3.13 1.31
N ASP A 154 -2.99 3.53 2.57
CA ASP A 154 -3.25 2.64 3.68
C ASP A 154 -3.85 3.40 4.87
N PHE A 155 -5.05 3.06 5.31
CA PHE A 155 -5.64 3.63 6.53
C PHE A 155 -5.53 2.69 7.73
N LYS A 156 -5.05 1.46 7.54
CA LYS A 156 -4.88 0.48 8.62
C LYS A 156 -3.65 0.78 9.45
N GLU A 157 -2.52 1.02 8.79
CA GLU A 157 -1.22 1.16 9.48
C GLU A 157 -0.69 2.59 9.39
N ASN A 158 -0.66 3.18 8.20
CA ASN A 158 -0.22 4.57 8.06
C ASN A 158 -0.74 5.26 6.79
N LEU A 159 -1.33 6.45 6.98
CA LEU A 159 -1.76 7.36 5.91
C LEU A 159 -0.55 8.02 5.22
N GLY A 160 0.39 7.23 4.70
CA GLY A 160 1.66 7.70 4.16
C GLY A 160 1.48 8.53 2.88
N LEU A 161 0.88 7.93 1.85
CA LEU A 161 0.67 8.55 0.54
C LEU A 161 -0.82 8.83 0.31
N THR A 162 -1.16 10.10 0.10
CA THR A 162 -2.53 10.56 -0.16
C THR A 162 -2.56 11.48 -1.35
N GLY A 163 -3.57 11.36 -2.20
CA GLY A 163 -3.79 12.25 -3.33
C GLY A 163 -5.22 12.74 -3.43
N PHE A 164 -5.39 13.96 -3.93
CA PHE A 164 -6.68 14.58 -4.13
C PHE A 164 -6.67 15.44 -5.38
N ARG A 165 -7.76 15.43 -6.14
CA ARG A 165 -7.93 16.25 -7.34
C ARG A 165 -9.35 16.77 -7.44
N VAL A 166 -9.46 18.05 -7.80
CA VAL A 166 -10.72 18.68 -8.20
C VAL A 166 -10.57 19.13 -9.65
N GLN A 167 -11.60 18.88 -10.45
CA GLN A 167 -11.72 19.39 -11.81
C GLN A 167 -13.07 20.05 -12.00
N THR A 168 -13.10 21.15 -12.74
CA THR A 168 -14.33 21.88 -13.07
C THR A 168 -14.28 22.34 -14.53
N PRO A 169 -15.40 22.27 -15.27
CA PRO A 169 -15.50 22.93 -16.57
C PRO A 169 -15.57 24.45 -16.37
N VAL A 170 -14.70 25.20 -17.04
CA VAL A 170 -14.76 26.67 -17.12
C VAL A 170 -15.46 27.12 -18.42
N LEU A 171 -15.28 28.39 -18.82
CA LEU A 171 -15.87 28.99 -20.00
C LEU A 171 -15.69 28.09 -21.24
N ALA A 172 -16.77 27.92 -22.01
CA ALA A 172 -16.85 27.03 -23.17
C ALA A 172 -16.66 25.52 -22.87
N GLY A 173 -16.82 25.08 -21.61
CA GLY A 173 -16.81 23.66 -21.25
C GLY A 173 -15.42 23.02 -21.18
N ILE A 174 -14.37 23.83 -21.24
CA ILE A 174 -12.97 23.40 -21.12
C ILE A 174 -12.73 22.93 -19.68
N PRO A 175 -12.36 21.66 -19.43
CA PRO A 175 -12.07 21.21 -18.08
C PRO A 175 -10.68 21.68 -17.62
N ILE A 176 -10.63 22.21 -16.40
CA ILE A 176 -9.40 22.47 -15.67
C ILE A 176 -9.35 21.63 -14.40
N GLY A 177 -8.17 21.14 -14.04
CA GLY A 177 -7.92 20.30 -12.89
C GLY A 177 -6.80 20.86 -12.01
N VAL A 178 -6.95 20.68 -10.70
CA VAL A 178 -5.89 20.90 -9.71
C VAL A 178 -5.77 19.65 -8.88
N SER A 179 -4.55 19.15 -8.75
CA SER A 179 -4.21 17.95 -7.99
C SER A 179 -3.19 18.27 -6.92
N ALA A 180 -3.29 17.62 -5.76
CA ALA A 180 -2.26 17.64 -4.73
C ALA A 180 -2.00 16.20 -4.27
N VAL A 181 -0.74 15.85 -4.11
CA VAL A 181 -0.30 14.54 -3.61
C VAL A 181 0.72 14.78 -2.51
N MET A 182 0.54 14.10 -1.40
CA MET A 182 1.38 14.23 -0.22
C MET A 182 1.89 12.86 0.20
N ASP A 183 3.19 12.76 0.40
CA ASP A 183 3.83 11.72 1.18
C ASP A 183 4.20 12.32 2.54
N ARG A 184 3.68 11.78 3.64
CA ARG A 184 3.91 12.35 4.98
C ARG A 184 5.28 12.07 5.53
N ASN A 185 5.93 11.00 5.06
CA ASN A 185 7.28 10.65 5.47
C ASN A 185 7.83 9.60 4.50
N GLN A 186 8.78 9.99 3.66
CA GLN A 186 9.40 9.11 2.67
C GLN A 186 10.09 7.89 3.27
N TYR A 187 10.50 7.97 4.54
CA TYR A 187 11.22 6.89 5.21
C TYR A 187 10.33 5.72 5.63
N LEU A 188 9.01 5.90 5.68
CA LEU A 188 8.07 4.85 6.09
C LEU A 188 7.99 3.68 5.11
N GLY A 189 8.54 3.84 3.90
CA GLY A 189 8.67 2.76 2.93
C GLY A 189 9.92 1.89 3.14
N LEU A 190 10.84 2.30 4.00
CA LEU A 190 12.06 1.54 4.27
C LEU A 190 11.74 0.38 5.22
N LYS A 191 12.35 -0.78 4.96
CA LYS A 191 12.16 -1.97 5.79
C LYS A 191 12.98 -1.82 7.06
N ASP A 192 12.35 -2.16 8.17
CA ASP A 192 12.90 -2.20 9.52
C ASP A 192 12.39 -3.53 10.11
N ARG A 193 13.28 -4.53 10.19
CA ARG A 193 12.90 -5.92 10.43
C ARG A 193 12.83 -6.25 11.92
N ASP A 194 13.71 -5.69 12.73
CA ASP A 194 13.70 -5.85 14.19
C ASP A 194 12.87 -4.76 14.90
N GLY A 195 12.50 -3.69 14.18
CA GLY A 195 11.58 -2.67 14.64
C GLY A 195 12.22 -1.66 15.57
N ASP A 196 13.54 -1.50 15.57
CA ASP A 196 14.26 -0.55 16.43
C ASP A 196 14.11 0.91 15.96
N GLY A 197 13.68 1.13 14.72
CA GLY A 197 13.48 2.44 14.07
C GLY A 197 14.60 2.81 13.10
N ARG A 198 15.65 2.01 12.97
CA ARG A 198 16.71 2.13 11.97
C ARG A 198 16.36 1.21 10.80
N PRO A 199 16.21 1.73 9.57
CA PRO A 199 15.95 0.87 8.45
C PRO A 199 17.13 -0.05 8.13
N ASN A 200 16.85 -1.28 7.69
CA ASN A 200 17.84 -2.30 7.33
C ASN A 200 18.92 -1.84 6.33
N LEU A 201 18.69 -0.74 5.60
CA LEU A 201 19.64 -0.17 4.65
C LEU A 201 20.80 0.56 5.33
N VAL A 202 20.57 1.09 6.53
CA VAL A 202 21.51 1.93 7.29
C VAL A 202 21.81 1.35 8.68
N ASP A 203 21.28 0.18 8.98
CA ASP A 203 21.45 -0.55 10.22
C ASP A 203 22.48 -1.66 9.99
N ASP A 204 23.58 -1.63 10.74
CA ASP A 204 24.65 -2.62 10.64
C ASP A 204 24.23 -3.98 11.26
N PHE A 205 23.19 -4.00 12.13
CA PHE A 205 22.64 -5.19 12.78
C PHE A 205 21.12 -5.33 12.58
N PRO A 206 20.64 -5.49 11.33
CA PRO A 206 19.21 -5.40 10.96
C PRO A 206 18.33 -6.59 11.40
N ASP A 207 18.81 -7.39 12.34
CA ASP A 207 18.13 -8.52 13.00
C ASP A 207 18.17 -8.38 14.54
N ASP A 208 18.81 -7.34 15.09
CA ASP A 208 18.97 -7.11 16.53
C ASP A 208 18.43 -5.73 16.92
N ALA A 209 17.29 -5.70 17.60
CA ALA A 209 16.64 -4.45 18.01
C ALA A 209 17.43 -3.58 19.02
N THR A 210 18.61 -4.05 19.47
CA THR A 210 19.45 -3.38 20.48
C THR A 210 20.63 -2.65 19.87
N TRP A 211 21.11 -3.10 18.71
CA TRP A 211 22.38 -2.68 18.11
C TRP A 211 22.13 -2.17 16.70
N TRP A 212 22.85 -1.14 16.26
CA TRP A 212 22.60 -0.55 14.94
C TRP A 212 23.79 0.11 14.25
N LEU A 213 24.90 0.32 14.98
CA LEU A 213 26.09 1.02 14.47
C LEU A 213 27.33 0.20 14.81
N ASP A 214 28.13 -0.08 13.78
CA ASP A 214 29.45 -0.68 13.85
C ASP A 214 30.41 0.23 13.06
N THR A 215 31.22 1.01 13.78
CA THR A 215 32.07 2.06 13.21
C THR A 215 33.20 1.46 12.38
N ASP A 216 33.84 0.39 12.84
CA ASP A 216 35.02 -0.22 12.23
C ASP A 216 34.73 -1.53 11.46
N TYR A 217 33.50 -2.03 11.55
CA TYR A 217 32.96 -3.22 10.89
C TYR A 217 33.57 -4.55 11.37
N ASP A 218 33.95 -4.63 12.63
CA ASP A 218 34.53 -5.85 13.20
C ASP A 218 33.47 -6.88 13.68
N GLY A 219 32.20 -6.48 13.70
CA GLY A 219 31.04 -7.31 14.06
C GLY A 219 30.55 -7.11 15.50
N PHE A 220 31.14 -6.20 16.27
CA PHE A 220 30.62 -5.71 17.53
C PHE A 220 30.02 -4.31 17.35
N ALA A 221 28.93 -4.04 18.06
CA ALA A 221 28.29 -2.74 17.96
C ALA A 221 29.06 -1.71 18.79
N ASP A 222 29.10 -0.45 18.36
CA ASP A 222 29.69 0.69 19.06
C ASP A 222 29.21 0.86 20.52
N SER A 223 28.06 0.29 20.84
CA SER A 223 27.41 0.34 22.16
C SER A 223 27.39 -1.02 22.88
N ASP A 224 27.94 -2.09 22.27
CA ASP A 224 28.14 -3.38 22.91
C ASP A 224 29.21 -3.25 24.01
N PRO A 225 28.95 -3.68 25.25
CA PRO A 225 29.96 -3.70 26.31
C PRO A 225 31.20 -4.58 26.02
N LEU A 226 31.13 -5.45 25.02
CA LEU A 226 32.26 -6.25 24.54
C LEU A 226 33.08 -5.54 23.47
N GLU A 227 32.61 -4.41 22.95
CA GLU A 227 33.36 -3.57 22.04
C GLU A 227 34.42 -2.78 22.80
N LEU A 228 35.67 -2.88 22.35
CA LEU A 228 36.84 -2.39 23.08
C LEU A 228 37.61 -1.30 22.34
N ASP A 229 37.46 -1.15 21.03
CA ASP A 229 38.21 -0.30 20.11
C ASP A 229 37.26 0.21 19.01
N ILE A 230 36.35 1.12 19.38
CA ILE A 230 35.19 1.49 18.54
C ILE A 230 35.58 1.96 17.13
N ASP A 231 36.72 2.63 16.97
CA ASP A 231 37.17 3.12 15.66
C ASP A 231 38.27 2.27 15.00
N GLY A 232 38.64 1.15 15.63
CA GLY A 232 39.54 0.14 15.08
C GLY A 232 40.96 0.66 14.82
N ASP A 233 41.42 1.66 15.57
CA ASP A 233 42.75 2.26 15.38
C ASP A 233 43.88 1.43 16.04
N GLY A 234 43.50 0.38 16.78
CA GLY A 234 44.37 -0.55 17.48
C GLY A 234 44.65 -0.16 18.93
N ILE A 235 43.97 0.86 19.45
CA ILE A 235 44.05 1.31 20.84
C ILE A 235 42.68 1.10 21.50
N THR A 236 42.62 0.22 22.51
CA THR A 236 41.41 0.04 23.31
C THR A 236 40.93 1.37 23.92
N ASP A 237 39.63 1.65 23.84
CA ASP A 237 38.97 2.87 24.31
C ASP A 237 39.09 3.06 25.82
N THR A 238 38.70 2.01 26.56
CA THR A 238 38.67 2.05 28.03
C THR A 238 39.20 0.77 28.64
N LEU A 239 39.91 0.92 29.76
CA LEU A 239 40.33 -0.18 30.61
C LEU A 239 39.36 -0.29 31.78
N ASP A 240 38.51 -1.30 31.77
CA ASP A 240 37.50 -1.54 32.81
C ASP A 240 37.33 -3.03 33.15
N SER A 241 36.26 -3.38 33.86
CA SER A 241 36.00 -4.76 34.30
C SER A 241 35.69 -5.75 33.17
N SER A 242 35.47 -5.29 31.93
CA SER A 242 35.33 -6.15 30.74
C SER A 242 36.66 -6.83 30.39
N ILE A 243 37.80 -6.22 30.72
CA ILE A 243 39.13 -6.73 30.41
C ILE A 243 39.55 -7.83 31.40
N PRO A 244 39.79 -9.08 30.94
CA PRO A 244 40.18 -10.17 31.82
C PRO A 244 41.43 -9.87 32.65
N GLY A 245 41.27 -9.82 33.97
CA GLY A 245 42.37 -9.59 34.92
C GLY A 245 42.52 -8.14 35.40
N TRP A 246 41.71 -7.20 34.92
CA TRP A 246 41.67 -5.85 35.46
C TRP A 246 40.78 -5.77 36.71
N THR A 247 41.30 -5.16 37.78
CA THR A 247 40.56 -4.91 39.03
C THR A 247 40.66 -3.45 39.48
N GLY A 248 41.12 -2.56 38.59
CA GLY A 248 41.27 -1.14 38.86
C GLY A 248 40.02 -0.34 38.53
N GLU A 249 40.12 0.99 38.64
CA GLU A 249 39.06 1.91 38.20
C GLU A 249 39.02 1.99 36.66
N THR A 250 37.84 2.31 36.11
CA THR A 250 37.67 2.54 34.66
C THR A 250 38.56 3.70 34.21
N THR A 251 39.46 3.43 33.25
CA THR A 251 40.44 4.41 32.76
C THR A 251 40.33 4.55 31.24
N PRO A 252 40.08 5.76 30.70
CA PRO A 252 40.12 5.98 29.25
C PRO A 252 41.57 5.85 28.75
N LEU A 253 41.76 5.03 27.72
CA LEU A 253 43.05 4.72 27.11
C LEU A 253 43.19 5.41 25.76
N ASP A 254 42.15 5.35 24.92
CA ASP A 254 42.00 6.25 23.79
C ASP A 254 41.13 7.47 24.15
N THR A 255 41.51 8.62 23.61
CA THR A 255 40.79 9.89 23.80
C THR A 255 40.34 10.49 22.47
N HIS A 256 40.57 9.80 21.35
CA HIS A 256 40.28 10.28 20.01
C HIS A 256 39.48 9.27 19.16
N ILE A 257 38.35 8.84 19.69
CA ILE A 257 37.43 7.94 19.00
C ILE A 257 36.69 8.67 17.87
N ILE A 258 36.91 8.25 16.62
CA ILE A 258 36.22 8.77 15.43
C ILE A 258 35.10 7.82 15.02
N LYS A 259 33.89 8.08 15.51
CA LYS A 259 32.70 7.31 15.13
C LYS A 259 32.16 7.63 13.75
N ARG A 260 31.51 6.64 13.13
CA ARG A 260 30.62 6.87 11.99
C ARG A 260 29.41 7.73 12.40
N SER A 261 28.73 8.31 11.41
CA SER A 261 27.52 9.10 11.66
C SER A 261 26.38 8.20 12.12
N GLU A 262 25.60 8.70 13.07
CA GLU A 262 24.38 8.04 13.53
C GLU A 262 23.44 7.76 12.34
N PRO A 263 22.96 6.53 12.17
CA PRO A 263 22.07 6.20 11.07
C PRO A 263 20.67 6.77 11.29
N LEU A 264 19.95 6.97 10.19
CA LEU A 264 18.58 7.50 10.17
C LEU A 264 17.66 6.74 11.12
N ASN A 265 17.00 7.45 12.03
CA ASN A 265 15.92 6.92 12.88
C ASN A 265 14.54 7.38 12.40
N VAL A 266 13.73 6.50 11.83
CA VAL A 266 12.39 6.87 11.30
C VAL A 266 11.36 7.20 12.37
N LYS A 267 11.66 6.91 13.64
CA LYS A 267 10.82 7.30 14.79
C LYS A 267 11.10 8.74 15.25
N GLU A 268 12.27 9.28 14.93
CA GLU A 268 12.71 10.62 15.32
C GLU A 268 12.74 11.59 14.12
N GLU A 269 12.99 11.06 12.93
CA GLU A 269 13.12 11.83 11.70
C GLU A 269 12.00 11.51 10.70
N SER A 270 11.57 12.54 9.99
CA SER A 270 10.58 12.40 8.91
C SER A 270 10.87 13.39 7.79
N ASP A 271 10.66 12.95 6.55
CA ASP A 271 10.78 13.80 5.36
C ASP A 271 9.45 13.86 4.59
N PRO A 272 8.60 14.88 4.82
CA PRO A 272 7.34 15.03 4.11
C PRO A 272 7.52 15.69 2.74
N ILE A 273 6.88 15.12 1.71
CA ILE A 273 6.80 15.71 0.38
C ILE A 273 5.37 16.08 0.03
N LEU A 274 5.20 17.27 -0.54
CA LEU A 274 3.95 17.74 -1.14
C LEU A 274 4.22 18.17 -2.58
N SER A 275 3.44 17.63 -3.51
CA SER A 275 3.44 18.05 -4.91
C SER A 275 2.06 18.51 -5.35
N ILE A 276 2.02 19.54 -6.18
CA ILE A 276 0.79 20.13 -6.73
C ILE A 276 0.88 20.13 -8.26
N ALA A 277 -0.23 19.84 -8.92
CA ALA A 277 -0.32 19.88 -10.37
C ALA A 277 -1.55 20.64 -10.84
N PHE A 278 -1.40 21.30 -11.99
CA PHE A 278 -2.46 21.96 -12.73
C PHE A 278 -2.58 21.30 -14.10
N ASP A 279 -3.80 21.02 -14.52
CA ASP A 279 -4.08 20.44 -15.83
C ASP A 279 -5.25 21.16 -16.53
N ILE A 280 -5.20 21.20 -17.86
CA ILE A 280 -6.26 21.72 -18.73
C ILE A 280 -6.47 20.73 -19.87
N SER A 281 -7.72 20.53 -20.29
CA SER A 281 -8.02 19.63 -21.39
C SER A 281 -9.06 20.15 -22.36
N TYR A 282 -9.04 19.58 -23.56
CA TYR A 282 -10.00 19.84 -24.61
C TYR A 282 -10.47 18.50 -25.17
N PRO A 283 -11.72 18.07 -24.86
CA PRO A 283 -12.28 16.85 -25.41
C PRO A 283 -12.53 17.05 -26.92
N ILE A 284 -11.98 16.14 -27.74
CA ILE A 284 -12.19 16.12 -29.19
C ILE A 284 -13.37 15.20 -29.52
N ILE A 285 -13.37 13.99 -28.96
CA ILE A 285 -14.39 12.96 -29.19
C ILE A 285 -14.79 12.38 -27.85
N THR A 286 -16.09 12.27 -27.60
CA THR A 286 -16.64 11.56 -26.43
C THR A 286 -17.81 10.72 -26.87
N GLU A 287 -17.56 9.42 -27.02
CA GLU A 287 -18.50 8.38 -27.38
C GLU A 287 -18.61 7.35 -26.25
N GLN A 288 -19.60 6.46 -26.30
CA GLN A 288 -19.84 5.47 -25.23
C GLN A 288 -18.64 4.54 -24.98
N SER A 289 -17.87 4.20 -26.01
CA SER A 289 -16.73 3.29 -25.94
C SER A 289 -15.37 3.96 -26.15
N MET A 290 -15.34 5.26 -26.43
CA MET A 290 -14.11 5.96 -26.78
C MET A 290 -14.17 7.42 -26.36
N SER A 291 -13.10 7.90 -25.74
CA SER A 291 -12.89 9.33 -25.51
C SER A 291 -11.49 9.72 -25.96
N ILE A 292 -11.38 10.83 -26.70
CA ILE A 292 -10.13 11.43 -27.16
C ILE A 292 -10.13 12.87 -26.68
N ALA A 293 -9.06 13.28 -25.98
CA ALA A 293 -8.85 14.64 -25.53
C ALA A 293 -7.39 15.03 -25.71
N ILE A 294 -7.15 16.30 -26.03
CA ILE A 294 -5.83 16.92 -25.88
C ILE A 294 -5.76 17.52 -24.48
N TYR A 295 -4.63 17.40 -23.81
CA TYR A 295 -4.43 17.99 -22.50
C TYR A 295 -3.01 18.55 -22.35
N ALA A 296 -2.87 19.49 -21.42
CA ALA A 296 -1.59 20.00 -20.94
C ALA A 296 -1.59 19.93 -19.41
N GLN A 297 -0.43 19.63 -18.82
CA GLN A 297 -0.27 19.47 -17.38
C GLN A 297 1.09 19.98 -16.93
N ALA A 298 1.15 20.56 -15.73
CA ALA A 298 2.38 20.99 -15.08
C ALA A 298 2.31 20.65 -13.59
N ALA A 299 3.45 20.30 -13.00
CA ALA A 299 3.56 19.93 -11.60
C ALA A 299 4.78 20.59 -10.94
N LYS A 300 4.72 20.77 -9.62
CA LYS A 300 5.81 21.20 -8.76
C LYS A 300 5.76 20.42 -7.45
#